data_AF-A0A950XIH7-F1
#
_entry.id   AF-A0A950XIH7-F1
#
_cell.length_a   1.000
_cell.length_b   1.000
_cell.length_c   1.000
_cell.angle_alpha   90.00
_cell.angle_beta   90.00
_cell.angle_gamma   90.00
#
_symmetry.space_group_name_H-M   'P 1'
#
loop_
_entity.id
_entity.type
_entity.pdbx_description
1 polymer ?
#
loop_
_entity_poly.entity_id
_entity_poly.type
_entity_poly.pdbx_seq_one_letter_code
_entity_poly.pdbx_strand_id
1 'polypeptide(L)'
;MMRLCVAAVAVFAFLVACSNGNRGTSGAPSPSVSDPIAFPLFSGAEILSAREWRTTISKRPGLGDSAVLGEGAGTYDGHDVVAGSQAYMPALEAWLESLGNDPPPGFRVAVSGNGIEAVRTHTRQLGVDFVAFEGSEAGKRHGVVVMVVDPQTLDEKAGPMLGLIGRFKHMPSMLREPIDAQAKKQTGFSITEATNPDTPIGAAVAALDELRDFGGRGIVLIDAVKQ
;
A
#
# COMPACT_ATOMS: atom_id res chain seq x y z
N MET A 1 -1.54 48.43 34.24
CA MET A 1 -1.55 47.45 35.34
C MET A 1 -2.58 46.40 35.02
N MET A 2 -2.12 45.18 34.77
CA MET A 2 -2.82 44.11 34.07
C MET A 2 -2.81 42.90 35.01
N ARG A 3 -3.99 42.34 35.31
CA ARG A 3 -4.33 40.90 35.33
C ARG A 3 -5.50 40.62 36.28
N LEU A 4 -6.61 40.28 35.63
CA LEU A 4 -7.86 39.78 36.18
C LEU A 4 -7.63 38.46 36.92
N CYS A 5 -8.31 38.31 38.06
CA CYS A 5 -8.24 37.17 38.96
C CYS A 5 -9.06 35.97 38.47
N VAL A 6 -8.51 34.81 38.82
CA VAL A 6 -9.08 33.45 38.82
C VAL A 6 -10.35 33.37 39.66
N ALA A 7 -11.36 32.59 39.22
CA ALA A 7 -12.11 31.59 40.00
C ALA A 7 -13.55 31.39 39.47
N ALA A 8 -13.84 30.20 38.95
CA ALA A 8 -15.20 29.64 38.99
C ALA A 8 -15.10 28.10 38.86
N VAL A 9 -15.13 27.44 40.02
CA VAL A 9 -15.24 25.99 40.19
C VAL A 9 -16.64 25.69 40.75
N ALA A 10 -17.19 24.57 40.27
CA ALA A 10 -18.35 23.80 40.76
C ALA A 10 -19.75 24.34 40.39
N VAL A 11 -20.57 23.49 39.74
CA VAL A 11 -21.55 22.62 40.43
C VAL A 11 -21.94 21.44 39.52
N PHE A 12 -21.70 20.24 40.04
CA PHE A 12 -22.26 18.94 39.67
C PHE A 12 -23.76 18.89 40.05
N ALA A 13 -24.66 18.45 39.15
CA ALA A 13 -25.89 17.73 39.52
C ALA A 13 -26.72 17.29 38.30
N PHE A 14 -26.89 15.97 38.21
CA PHE A 14 -28.03 15.25 37.61
C PHE A 14 -28.28 15.35 36.10
N LEU A 15 -27.86 14.30 35.37
CA LEU A 15 -28.75 13.46 34.57
C LEU A 15 -28.15 12.04 34.50
N VAL A 16 -28.60 11.19 35.42
CA VAL A 16 -28.43 9.72 35.39
C VAL A 16 -29.71 9.11 34.80
N ALA A 17 -29.53 7.99 34.09
CA ALA A 17 -30.53 6.97 33.72
C ALA A 17 -31.06 7.00 32.27
N CYS A 18 -30.31 6.35 31.38
CA CYS A 18 -30.81 5.28 30.52
C CYS A 18 -29.66 4.27 30.30
N SER A 19 -29.40 3.47 31.33
CA SER A 19 -28.51 2.32 31.26
C SER A 19 -29.20 1.20 30.47
N ASN A 20 -29.10 1.22 29.13
CA ASN A 20 -29.27 -0.01 28.36
C ASN A 20 -27.94 -0.75 28.40
N GLY A 21 -27.86 -1.70 29.34
CA GLY A 21 -26.76 -2.63 29.45
C GLY A 21 -26.71 -3.52 28.22
N ASN A 22 -25.99 -3.07 27.20
CA ASN A 22 -25.44 -3.97 26.19
C ASN A 22 -24.22 -4.62 26.84
N ARG A 23 -24.47 -5.63 27.68
CA ARG A 23 -23.41 -6.56 28.12
C ARG A 23 -22.74 -7.02 26.85
N GLY A 24 -21.45 -6.70 26.75
CA GLY A 24 -20.58 -7.17 25.69
C GLY A 24 -20.81 -8.66 25.54
N THR A 25 -21.51 -9.04 24.48
CA THR A 25 -21.27 -10.30 23.82
C THR A 25 -19.77 -10.29 23.59
N SER A 26 -19.04 -11.16 24.28
CA SER A 26 -17.71 -11.55 23.86
C SER A 26 -17.86 -12.00 22.42
N GLY A 27 -17.68 -11.06 21.49
CA GLY A 27 -17.66 -11.36 20.08
C GLY A 27 -16.64 -12.46 19.94
N ALA A 28 -17.07 -13.60 19.40
CA ALA A 28 -16.13 -14.60 18.97
C ALA A 28 -15.04 -13.85 18.18
N PRO A 29 -13.75 -14.14 18.44
CA PRO A 29 -12.68 -13.47 17.72
C PRO A 29 -13.03 -13.52 16.24
N SER A 30 -13.09 -12.34 15.60
CA SER A 30 -13.30 -12.27 14.16
C SER A 30 -12.32 -13.25 13.52
N PRO A 31 -12.76 -14.07 12.56
CA PRO A 31 -11.87 -15.04 11.93
C PRO A 31 -10.60 -14.31 11.47
N SER A 32 -9.45 -14.83 11.88
CA SER A 32 -8.16 -14.31 11.42
C SER A 32 -8.16 -14.34 9.89
N VAL A 33 -7.86 -13.19 9.28
CA VAL A 33 -7.75 -13.09 7.82
C VAL A 33 -6.72 -14.13 7.35
N SER A 34 -7.14 -15.08 6.52
CA SER A 34 -6.26 -16.11 5.98
C SER A 34 -5.43 -15.54 4.84
N ASP A 35 -4.14 -15.88 4.78
CA ASP A 35 -3.27 -15.51 3.65
C ASP A 35 -3.70 -16.25 2.38
N PRO A 36 -4.19 -15.55 1.34
CA PRO A 36 -4.55 -16.19 0.08
C PRO A 36 -3.33 -16.40 -0.83
N ILE A 37 -2.17 -15.79 -0.53
CA ILE A 37 -0.99 -15.82 -1.40
C ILE A 37 0.00 -16.88 -0.91
N ALA A 38 0.42 -17.77 -1.79
CA ALA A 38 1.48 -18.76 -1.52
C ALA A 38 2.89 -18.14 -1.56
N PHE A 39 3.08 -16.96 -0.95
CA PHE A 39 4.36 -16.25 -0.90
C PHE A 39 4.73 -15.96 0.57
N PRO A 40 5.98 -16.20 1.01
CA PRO A 40 6.33 -16.05 2.42
C PRO A 40 6.24 -14.59 2.89
N LEU A 41 5.64 -14.40 4.07
CA LEU A 41 5.67 -13.15 4.82
C LEU A 41 6.88 -13.07 5.75
N PHE A 42 7.25 -11.86 6.16
CA PHE A 42 8.26 -11.66 7.20
C PHE A 42 7.82 -12.34 8.51
N SER A 43 8.77 -12.99 9.20
CA SER A 43 8.47 -13.68 10.46
C SER A 43 7.92 -12.72 11.51
N GLY A 44 6.74 -13.04 12.06
CA GLY A 44 6.04 -12.20 13.04
C GLY A 44 5.24 -11.04 12.45
N ALA A 45 5.07 -10.97 11.12
CA ALA A 45 4.10 -10.09 10.50
C ALA A 45 2.66 -10.58 10.76
N GLU A 46 1.75 -9.65 10.96
CA GLU A 46 0.31 -9.90 11.15
C GLU A 46 -0.46 -9.41 9.92
N ILE A 47 -1.30 -10.26 9.33
CA ILE A 47 -2.13 -9.87 8.19
C ILE A 47 -3.25 -8.95 8.68
N LEU A 48 -3.26 -7.73 8.17
CA LEU A 48 -4.26 -6.71 8.48
C LEU A 48 -5.43 -6.78 7.51
N SER A 49 -5.12 -6.98 6.22
CA SER A 49 -6.11 -7.18 5.17
C SER A 49 -5.60 -8.08 4.07
N ALA A 50 -6.54 -8.77 3.44
CA ALA A 50 -6.33 -9.53 2.21
C ALA A 50 -7.58 -9.35 1.35
N ARG A 51 -7.44 -8.90 0.11
CA ARG A 51 -8.58 -8.72 -0.80
C ARG A 51 -8.26 -9.31 -2.15
N GLU A 52 -9.31 -9.75 -2.83
CA GLU A 52 -9.23 -10.05 -4.26
C GLU A 52 -9.18 -8.74 -5.03
N TRP A 53 -8.36 -8.67 -6.07
CA TRP A 53 -8.33 -7.53 -6.98
C TRP A 53 -8.29 -8.01 -8.44
N ARG A 54 -8.90 -7.21 -9.30
CA ARG A 54 -8.93 -7.41 -10.76
C ARG A 54 -8.67 -6.08 -11.42
N THR A 55 -7.70 -6.02 -12.33
CA THR A 55 -7.39 -4.81 -13.08
C THR A 55 -7.17 -5.10 -14.56
N THR A 56 -7.55 -4.16 -15.42
CA THR A 56 -7.29 -4.24 -16.86
C THR A 56 -6.28 -3.19 -17.26
N ILE A 57 -5.11 -3.62 -17.71
CA ILE A 57 -4.05 -2.77 -18.22
C ILE A 57 -4.15 -2.71 -19.73
N SER A 58 -4.40 -1.52 -20.25
CA SER A 58 -4.43 -1.29 -21.70
C SER A 58 -3.02 -1.04 -22.26
N LYS A 59 -2.76 -1.52 -23.48
CA LYS A 59 -1.46 -1.34 -24.15
C LYS A 59 -1.22 0.14 -24.37
N ARG A 60 -0.04 0.63 -23.96
CA ARG A 60 0.34 2.03 -24.15
C ARG A 60 1.20 2.16 -25.41
N PRO A 61 0.84 3.02 -26.38
CA PRO A 61 1.74 3.34 -27.47
C PRO A 61 2.99 4.05 -26.95
N GLY A 62 4.18 3.50 -27.20
CA GLY A 62 5.46 4.17 -26.93
C GLY A 62 6.06 3.99 -25.52
N LEU A 63 5.36 3.35 -24.58
CA LEU A 63 6.00 2.77 -23.39
C LEU A 63 6.25 1.28 -23.66
N GLY A 64 7.46 0.79 -23.41
CA GLY A 64 7.73 -0.65 -23.37
C GLY A 64 6.83 -1.34 -22.34
N ASP A 65 6.73 -2.67 -22.41
CA ASP A 65 5.91 -3.46 -21.48
C ASP A 65 6.24 -3.06 -20.03
N SER A 66 5.20 -2.85 -19.21
CA SER A 66 5.35 -2.34 -17.85
C SER A 66 6.29 -3.26 -17.06
N ALA A 67 7.37 -2.71 -16.51
CA ALA A 67 8.40 -3.51 -15.84
C ALA A 67 7.86 -4.33 -14.65
N VAL A 68 6.73 -3.91 -14.06
CA VAL A 68 6.11 -4.59 -12.91
C VAL A 68 5.18 -5.73 -13.35
N LEU A 69 4.61 -5.63 -14.56
CA LEU A 69 3.73 -6.63 -15.15
C LEU A 69 4.25 -6.90 -16.55
N GLY A 70 5.36 -7.64 -16.61
CA GLY A 70 6.18 -7.88 -17.82
C GLY A 70 5.46 -8.55 -19.00
N GLU A 71 4.18 -8.84 -18.83
CA GLU A 71 3.24 -9.37 -19.80
C GLU A 71 2.52 -8.27 -20.63
N GLY A 72 2.71 -6.99 -20.29
CA GLY A 72 2.11 -5.88 -21.01
C GLY A 72 0.61 -5.74 -20.77
N ALA A 73 -0.14 -5.42 -21.83
CA ALA A 73 -1.59 -5.22 -21.72
C ALA A 73 -2.34 -6.53 -21.45
N GLY A 74 -3.38 -6.47 -20.61
CA GLY A 74 -4.20 -7.63 -20.27
C GLY A 74 -5.10 -7.37 -19.07
N THR A 75 -5.94 -8.34 -18.76
CA THR A 75 -6.67 -8.39 -17.49
C THR A 75 -5.86 -9.24 -16.52
N TYR A 76 -5.67 -8.74 -15.31
CA TYR A 76 -4.93 -9.38 -14.24
C TYR A 76 -5.89 -9.58 -13.08
N ASP A 77 -5.88 -10.80 -12.54
CA ASP A 77 -6.60 -11.17 -11.33
C ASP A 77 -5.58 -11.60 -10.27
N GLY A 78 -5.87 -11.37 -9.00
CA GLY A 78 -5.05 -11.90 -7.91
C GLY A 78 -5.48 -11.35 -6.56
N HIS A 79 -4.53 -11.22 -5.66
CA HIS A 79 -4.78 -10.73 -4.29
C HIS A 79 -3.85 -9.60 -3.91
N ASP A 80 -4.35 -8.64 -3.15
CA ASP A 80 -3.52 -7.73 -2.37
C ASP A 80 -3.56 -8.17 -0.90
N VAL A 81 -2.39 -8.24 -0.27
CA VAL A 81 -2.24 -8.57 1.15
C VAL A 81 -1.45 -7.46 1.82
N VAL A 82 -2.01 -6.91 2.89
CA VAL A 82 -1.36 -5.92 3.74
C VAL A 82 -1.08 -6.58 5.08
N ALA A 83 0.18 -6.61 5.48
CA ALA A 83 0.61 -7.11 6.76
C ALA A 83 1.38 -6.05 7.54
N GLY A 84 1.15 -6.00 8.86
CA GLY A 84 1.86 -5.13 9.80
C GLY A 84 3.02 -5.86 10.45
N SER A 85 4.13 -5.16 10.69
CA SER A 85 5.29 -5.68 11.43
C SER A 85 5.86 -4.62 12.38
N GLN A 86 6.33 -5.09 13.54
CA GLN A 86 7.07 -4.27 14.51
C GLN A 86 8.58 -4.27 14.25
N ALA A 87 9.06 -4.99 13.23
CA ALA A 87 10.45 -4.95 12.81
C ALA A 87 10.85 -3.53 12.38
N TYR A 88 12.13 -3.19 12.52
CA TYR A 88 12.67 -1.93 12.02
C TYR A 88 13.00 -2.05 10.52
N MET A 89 13.01 -0.92 9.80
CA MET A 89 13.13 -0.91 8.34
C MET A 89 14.37 -1.66 7.81
N PRO A 90 15.59 -1.48 8.34
CA PRO A 90 16.74 -2.27 7.87
C PRO A 90 16.60 -3.81 8.01
N ALA A 91 15.80 -4.32 8.96
CA ALA A 91 15.53 -5.76 9.04
C ALA A 91 14.60 -6.23 7.90
N LEU A 92 13.61 -5.40 7.54
CA LEU A 92 12.70 -5.66 6.43
C LEU A 92 13.42 -5.56 5.08
N GLU A 93 14.33 -4.60 4.93
CA GLU A 93 15.19 -4.45 3.75
C GLU A 93 16.12 -5.65 3.57
N ALA A 94 16.78 -6.10 4.65
CA ALA A 94 17.61 -7.31 4.63
C ALA A 94 16.80 -8.57 4.28
N TRP A 95 15.55 -8.65 4.76
CA TRP A 95 14.64 -9.72 4.36
C TRP A 95 14.28 -9.65 2.88
N LEU A 96 13.90 -8.48 2.34
CA LEU A 96 13.66 -8.30 0.91
C LEU A 96 14.90 -8.64 0.06
N GLU A 97 16.09 -8.25 0.51
CA GLU A 97 17.34 -8.61 -0.14
C GLU A 97 17.56 -10.13 -0.14
N SER A 98 17.25 -10.80 0.98
CA SER A 98 17.31 -12.26 1.06
C SER A 98 16.35 -12.94 0.07
N LEU A 99 15.12 -12.44 -0.09
CA LEU A 99 14.17 -12.93 -1.09
C LEU A 99 14.67 -12.69 -2.52
N GLY A 100 15.36 -11.57 -2.78
CA GLY A 100 15.97 -11.30 -4.08
C GLY A 100 17.12 -12.25 -4.42
N ASN A 101 17.90 -12.67 -3.40
CA ASN A 101 19.04 -13.57 -3.56
C ASN A 101 18.63 -15.06 -3.60
N ASP A 102 17.60 -15.43 -2.85
CA ASP A 102 17.04 -16.79 -2.77
C ASP A 102 15.50 -16.74 -2.90
N PRO A 103 14.97 -16.61 -4.14
CA PRO A 103 13.54 -16.50 -4.36
C PRO A 103 12.77 -17.74 -3.91
N PRO A 104 11.51 -17.60 -3.45
CA PRO A 104 10.68 -18.75 -3.10
C PRO A 104 10.51 -19.74 -4.27
N PRO A 105 10.31 -21.05 -3.99
CA PRO A 105 10.18 -22.06 -5.04
C PRO A 105 9.11 -21.70 -6.08
N GLY A 106 9.45 -21.80 -7.36
CA GLY A 106 8.56 -21.46 -8.47
C GLY A 106 8.61 -20.00 -8.92
N PHE A 107 9.32 -19.14 -8.19
CA PHE A 107 9.55 -17.74 -8.53
C PHE A 107 11.01 -17.46 -8.92
N ARG A 108 11.20 -16.38 -9.66
CA ARG A 108 12.48 -15.73 -9.93
C ARG A 108 12.28 -14.22 -9.88
N VAL A 109 13.34 -13.45 -9.68
CA VAL A 109 13.25 -11.99 -9.71
C VAL A 109 12.87 -11.53 -11.12
N ALA A 110 11.75 -10.79 -11.23
CA ALA A 110 11.20 -10.34 -12.51
C ALA A 110 11.98 -9.17 -13.12
N VAL A 111 12.60 -8.34 -12.27
CA VAL A 111 13.28 -7.13 -12.73
C VAL A 111 14.63 -6.98 -12.06
N SER A 112 15.69 -7.11 -12.86
CA SER A 112 17.07 -6.90 -12.44
C SER A 112 17.76 -5.93 -13.41
N GLY A 113 18.40 -4.88 -12.89
CA GLY A 113 19.17 -3.94 -13.70
C GLY A 113 19.31 -2.55 -13.08
N ASN A 114 20.25 -1.76 -13.62
CA ASN A 114 20.63 -0.45 -13.07
C ASN A 114 19.46 0.53 -12.92
N GLY A 115 18.46 0.47 -13.82
CA GLY A 115 17.29 1.35 -13.76
C GLY A 115 16.39 1.05 -12.55
N ILE A 116 16.21 -0.22 -12.20
CA ILE A 116 15.40 -0.62 -11.04
C ILE A 116 16.13 -0.29 -9.76
N GLU A 117 17.44 -0.50 -9.69
CA GLU A 117 18.19 -0.16 -8.48
C GLU A 117 18.17 1.35 -8.21
N ALA A 118 18.17 2.19 -9.26
CA ALA A 118 18.00 3.63 -9.11
C ALA A 118 16.60 4.00 -8.58
N VAL A 119 15.53 3.36 -9.09
CA VAL A 119 14.17 3.53 -8.58
C VAL A 119 14.09 3.09 -7.11
N ARG A 120 14.63 1.91 -6.80
CA ARG A 120 14.65 1.32 -5.47
C ARG A 120 15.42 2.17 -4.46
N THR A 121 16.58 2.69 -4.88
CA THR A 121 17.37 3.66 -4.08
C THR A 121 16.56 4.91 -3.78
N HIS A 122 15.82 5.43 -4.77
CA HIS A 122 14.98 6.61 -4.58
C HIS A 122 13.79 6.32 -3.67
N THR A 123 13.09 5.20 -3.85
CA THR A 123 11.95 4.83 -3.00
C THR A 123 12.38 4.55 -1.56
N ARG A 124 13.57 3.98 -1.34
CA ARG A 124 14.11 3.74 0.01
C ARG A 124 14.28 5.04 0.79
N GLN A 125 14.66 6.13 0.11
CA GLN A 125 14.72 7.48 0.73
C GLN A 125 13.35 8.00 1.17
N LEU A 126 12.28 7.46 0.58
CA LEU A 126 10.88 7.72 0.95
C LEU A 126 10.34 6.69 1.95
N GLY A 127 11.17 5.78 2.48
CA GLY A 127 10.73 4.72 3.39
C GLY A 127 10.04 3.56 2.69
N VAL A 128 10.26 3.36 1.39
CA VAL A 128 9.66 2.27 0.61
C VAL A 128 10.73 1.44 -0.07
N ASP A 129 10.76 0.14 0.20
CA ASP A 129 11.59 -0.80 -0.55
C ASP A 129 10.72 -1.89 -1.18
N PHE A 130 11.13 -2.43 -2.33
CA PHE A 130 10.35 -3.47 -3.01
C PHE A 130 11.23 -4.42 -3.84
N VAL A 131 10.70 -5.61 -4.07
CA VAL A 131 11.22 -6.59 -5.04
C VAL A 131 10.04 -7.19 -5.78
N ALA A 132 10.20 -7.37 -7.09
CA ALA A 132 9.20 -8.01 -7.95
C ALA A 132 9.71 -9.38 -8.42
N PHE A 133 8.81 -10.35 -8.42
CA PHE A 133 9.03 -11.73 -8.77
C PHE A 133 8.08 -12.12 -9.89
N GLU A 134 8.53 -13.07 -10.71
CA GLU A 134 7.70 -13.75 -11.69
C GLU A 134 7.86 -15.25 -11.53
N GLY A 135 6.78 -15.98 -11.78
CA GLY A 135 6.71 -17.42 -11.72
C GLY A 135 5.73 -17.95 -12.75
N SER A 136 5.44 -19.24 -12.66
CA SER A 136 4.34 -19.83 -13.40
C SER A 136 3.54 -20.77 -12.53
N GLU A 137 2.23 -20.55 -12.49
CA GLU A 137 1.28 -21.39 -11.80
C GLU A 137 0.28 -21.93 -12.83
N ALA A 138 0.09 -23.26 -12.86
CA ALA A 138 -0.78 -23.94 -13.82
C ALA A 138 -0.53 -23.55 -15.31
N GLY A 139 0.71 -23.21 -15.66
CA GLY A 139 1.10 -22.79 -17.02
C GLY A 139 0.74 -21.34 -17.38
N LYS A 140 0.14 -20.58 -16.47
CA LYS A 140 -0.05 -19.13 -16.59
C LYS A 140 1.13 -18.41 -15.96
N ARG A 141 1.45 -17.21 -16.45
CA ARG A 141 2.45 -16.34 -15.82
C ARG A 141 1.85 -15.67 -14.60
N HIS A 142 2.66 -15.64 -13.55
CA HIS A 142 2.29 -15.15 -12.22
C HIS A 142 3.33 -14.12 -11.79
N GLY A 143 2.89 -12.90 -11.47
CA GLY A 143 3.74 -11.84 -10.94
C GLY A 143 3.43 -11.60 -9.47
N VAL A 144 4.46 -11.41 -8.65
CA VAL A 144 4.31 -11.01 -7.25
C VAL A 144 5.20 -9.83 -6.97
N VAL A 145 4.64 -8.74 -6.43
CA VAL A 145 5.41 -7.60 -5.93
C VAL A 145 5.34 -7.62 -4.42
N VAL A 146 6.50 -7.64 -3.77
CA VAL A 146 6.62 -7.50 -2.33
C VAL A 146 7.22 -6.14 -2.04
N MET A 147 6.50 -5.35 -1.25
CA MET A 147 6.90 -4.00 -0.85
C MET A 147 6.91 -3.92 0.66
N VAL A 148 7.91 -3.27 1.22
CA VAL A 148 7.96 -2.91 2.64
C VAL A 148 7.93 -1.40 2.76
N VAL A 149 7.17 -0.91 3.73
CA VAL A 149 6.88 0.51 3.88
C VAL A 149 7.07 0.92 5.32
N ASP A 150 7.77 2.03 5.54
CA ASP A 150 7.77 2.80 6.78
C ASP A 150 6.81 3.99 6.61
N PRO A 151 5.56 3.90 7.14
CA PRO A 151 4.54 4.93 6.95
C PRO A 151 4.96 6.28 7.54
N GLN A 152 5.74 6.30 8.63
CA GLN A 152 6.21 7.54 9.24
C GLN A 152 7.19 8.26 8.31
N THR A 153 8.18 7.54 7.80
CA THR A 153 9.15 8.10 6.85
C THR A 153 8.46 8.54 5.56
N LEU A 154 7.54 7.72 5.05
CA LEU A 154 6.77 8.07 3.86
C LEU A 154 5.92 9.32 4.08
N ASP A 155 5.27 9.47 5.22
CA ASP A 155 4.48 10.65 5.56
C ASP A 155 5.34 11.90 5.74
N GLU A 156 6.50 11.77 6.37
CA GLU A 156 7.43 12.89 6.53
C GLU A 156 8.01 13.37 5.20
N LYS A 157 8.35 12.44 4.29
CA LYS A 157 9.04 12.76 3.03
C LYS A 157 8.08 13.04 1.88
N ALA A 158 7.03 12.24 1.75
CA ALA A 158 6.04 12.34 0.70
C ALA A 158 4.76 13.06 1.12
N GLY A 159 4.53 13.32 2.41
CA GLY A 159 3.32 13.99 2.92
C GLY A 159 2.95 15.28 2.19
N PRO A 160 3.89 16.21 1.90
CA PRO A 160 3.58 17.39 1.08
C PRO A 160 3.05 17.02 -0.32
N MET A 161 3.62 16.01 -0.98
CA MET A 161 3.14 15.51 -2.27
C MET A 161 1.78 14.81 -2.15
N LEU A 162 1.61 13.93 -1.15
CA LEU A 162 0.34 13.26 -0.86
C LEU A 162 -0.77 14.27 -0.57
N GLY A 163 -0.46 15.36 0.12
CA GLY A 163 -1.36 16.48 0.35
C GLY A 163 -1.78 17.19 -0.94
N LEU A 164 -0.87 17.36 -1.90
CA LEU A 164 -1.20 17.88 -3.23
C LEU A 164 -2.10 16.91 -4.01
N ILE A 165 -1.86 15.60 -3.89
CA ILE A 165 -2.72 14.56 -4.48
C ILE A 165 -4.13 14.60 -3.84
N GLY A 166 -4.21 14.79 -2.51
CA GLY A 166 -5.49 14.97 -1.81
C GLY A 166 -6.26 16.18 -2.33
N ARG A 167 -5.60 17.33 -2.49
CA ARG A 167 -6.20 18.53 -3.11
C ARG A 167 -6.61 18.28 -4.56
N PHE A 168 -5.82 17.51 -5.30
CA PHE A 168 -6.13 17.12 -6.66
C PHE A 168 -7.48 16.39 -6.73
N LYS A 169 -7.76 15.43 -5.84
CA LYS A 169 -9.05 14.71 -5.80
C LYS A 169 -10.27 15.64 -5.70
N HIS A 170 -10.14 16.78 -5.02
CA HIS A 170 -11.24 17.72 -4.79
C HIS A 170 -11.39 18.79 -5.89
N MET A 171 -10.50 18.83 -6.89
CA MET A 171 -10.63 19.77 -7.99
C MET A 171 -11.76 19.38 -8.96
N PRO A 172 -12.49 20.34 -9.55
CA PRO A 172 -13.42 20.08 -10.65
C PRO A 172 -12.71 19.34 -11.79
N SER A 173 -13.43 18.43 -12.47
CA SER A 173 -12.86 17.60 -13.55
C SER A 173 -12.12 18.42 -14.62
N MET A 174 -12.67 19.57 -15.00
CA MET A 174 -12.07 20.48 -16.00
C MET A 174 -10.66 20.97 -15.64
N LEU A 175 -10.32 21.08 -14.35
CA LEU A 175 -8.98 21.47 -13.89
C LEU A 175 -8.07 20.26 -13.66
N ARG A 176 -8.66 19.09 -13.38
CA ARG A 176 -7.91 17.85 -13.17
C ARG A 176 -7.35 17.28 -14.45
N GLU A 177 -8.15 17.24 -15.52
CA GLU A 177 -7.77 16.63 -16.80
C GLU A 177 -6.41 17.09 -17.36
N PRO A 178 -6.08 18.40 -17.47
CA PRO A 178 -4.79 18.81 -18.01
C PRO A 178 -3.61 18.40 -17.12
N ILE A 179 -3.79 18.43 -15.80
CA ILE A 179 -2.77 18.01 -14.84
C ILE A 179 -2.58 16.49 -14.90
N ASP A 180 -3.66 15.72 -14.98
CA ASP A 180 -3.61 14.27 -15.15
C ASP A 180 -2.95 13.89 -16.47
N ALA A 181 -3.28 14.58 -17.57
CA ALA A 181 -2.66 14.35 -18.86
C ALA A 181 -1.14 14.67 -18.82
N GLN A 182 -0.75 15.73 -18.12
CA GLN A 182 0.65 16.10 -17.93
C GLN A 182 1.39 15.07 -17.06
N ALA A 183 0.82 14.68 -15.92
CA ALA A 183 1.36 13.65 -15.04
C ALA A 183 1.51 12.33 -15.79
N LYS A 184 0.48 11.93 -16.56
CA LYS A 184 0.49 10.73 -17.40
C LYS A 184 1.55 10.79 -18.49
N LYS A 185 1.80 11.96 -19.09
CA LYS A 185 2.87 12.16 -20.08
C LYS A 185 4.27 12.06 -19.48
N GLN A 186 4.46 12.51 -18.23
CA GLN A 186 5.78 12.52 -17.58
C GLN A 186 6.13 11.20 -16.89
N THR A 187 5.15 10.62 -16.19
CA THR A 187 5.36 9.47 -15.30
C THR A 187 4.81 8.17 -15.88
N GLY A 188 4.00 8.26 -16.95
CA GLY A 188 3.25 7.14 -17.50
C GLY A 188 1.90 6.89 -16.82
N PHE A 189 1.64 7.47 -15.63
CA PHE A 189 0.41 7.24 -14.86
C PHE A 189 -0.29 8.57 -14.55
N SER A 190 -1.63 8.57 -14.54
CA SER A 190 -2.37 9.74 -14.07
C SER A 190 -2.48 9.75 -12.55
N ILE A 191 -2.70 10.92 -11.96
CA ILE A 191 -2.96 11.05 -10.52
C ILE A 191 -4.29 10.38 -10.18
N THR A 192 -5.29 10.46 -11.08
CA THR A 192 -6.53 9.70 -10.93
C THR A 192 -6.31 8.19 -10.91
N GLU A 193 -5.43 7.65 -11.76
CA GLU A 193 -5.04 6.22 -11.69
C GLU A 193 -4.38 5.92 -10.33
N ALA A 194 -3.38 6.70 -9.92
CA ALA A 194 -2.66 6.52 -8.66
C ALA A 194 -3.54 6.63 -7.39
N THR A 195 -4.73 7.19 -7.52
CA THR A 195 -5.67 7.39 -6.42
C THR A 195 -6.89 6.47 -6.46
N ASN A 196 -7.03 5.67 -7.52
CA ASN A 196 -8.09 4.69 -7.64
C ASN A 196 -7.64 3.37 -6.99
N PRO A 197 -8.31 2.90 -5.91
CA PRO A 197 -7.94 1.68 -5.21
C PRO A 197 -7.97 0.42 -6.09
N ASP A 198 -8.71 0.44 -7.22
CA ASP A 198 -8.77 -0.69 -8.17
C ASP A 198 -7.53 -0.79 -9.08
N THR A 199 -6.57 0.11 -8.92
CA THR A 199 -5.28 0.09 -9.62
C THR A 199 -4.18 -0.39 -8.67
N PRO A 200 -3.08 -0.99 -9.17
CA PRO A 200 -1.99 -1.44 -8.30
C PRO A 200 -1.42 -0.30 -7.42
N ILE A 201 -1.32 0.91 -7.98
CA ILE A 201 -0.80 2.07 -7.26
C ILE A 201 -1.80 2.54 -6.21
N GLY A 202 -3.09 2.62 -6.54
CA GLY A 202 -4.08 3.05 -5.56
C GLY A 202 -4.36 2.01 -4.48
N ALA A 203 -4.24 0.71 -4.78
CA ALA A 203 -4.28 -0.36 -3.78
C ALA A 203 -3.13 -0.19 -2.78
N ALA A 204 -1.91 0.06 -3.27
CA ALA A 204 -0.77 0.37 -2.42
C ALA A 204 -1.01 1.64 -1.57
N VAL A 205 -1.60 2.69 -2.12
CA VAL A 205 -1.96 3.91 -1.37
C VAL A 205 -3.02 3.61 -0.30
N ALA A 206 -4.04 2.80 -0.60
CA ALA A 206 -5.05 2.39 0.36
C ALA A 206 -4.44 1.56 1.50
N ALA A 207 -3.48 0.69 1.18
CA ALA A 207 -2.73 -0.06 2.19
C ALA A 207 -1.97 0.86 3.16
N LEU A 208 -1.48 2.02 2.72
CA LEU A 208 -0.81 2.99 3.60
C LEU A 208 -1.73 3.49 4.72
N ASP A 209 -3.00 3.72 4.41
CA ASP A 209 -3.96 4.20 5.41
C ASP A 209 -4.20 3.11 6.49
N GLU A 210 -4.31 1.85 6.10
CA GLU A 210 -4.42 0.71 7.03
C GLU A 210 -3.15 0.55 7.90
N LEU A 211 -1.97 0.79 7.32
CA LEU A 211 -0.70 0.69 8.02
C LEU A 211 -0.47 1.81 9.04
N ARG A 212 -1.01 3.01 8.79
CA ARG A 212 -0.96 4.12 9.75
C ARG A 212 -1.67 3.77 11.06
N ASP A 213 -2.82 3.12 10.97
CA ASP A 213 -3.61 2.72 12.15
C ASP A 213 -2.92 1.62 12.96
N PHE A 214 -2.13 0.76 12.31
CA PHE A 214 -1.36 -0.29 12.98
C PHE A 214 -0.20 0.25 13.84
N GLY A 215 0.38 1.40 13.47
CA GLY A 215 1.48 2.03 14.23
C GLY A 215 2.85 1.36 14.08
N GLY A 216 3.04 0.54 13.04
CA GLY A 216 4.29 -0.15 12.70
C GLY A 216 4.72 0.05 11.25
N ARG A 217 5.58 -0.84 10.73
CA ARG A 217 5.88 -0.90 9.29
C ARG A 217 4.94 -1.87 8.58
N GLY A 218 4.74 -1.63 7.30
CA GLY A 218 3.92 -2.46 6.46
C GLY A 218 4.70 -3.32 5.52
N ILE A 219 4.08 -4.44 5.17
CA ILE A 219 4.45 -5.31 4.07
C ILE A 219 3.22 -5.38 3.18
N VAL A 220 3.36 -4.98 1.92
CA VAL A 220 2.30 -5.06 0.91
C VAL A 220 2.73 -6.08 -0.12
N LEU A 221 1.92 -7.11 -0.31
CA LEU A 221 2.09 -8.10 -1.35
C LEU A 221 0.99 -7.91 -2.38
N ILE A 222 1.38 -7.84 -3.64
CA ILE A 222 0.46 -7.79 -4.76
C ILE A 222 0.76 -9.00 -5.63
N ASP A 223 -0.16 -9.95 -5.62
CA ASP A 223 -0.21 -11.10 -6.50
C ASP A 223 -1.02 -10.74 -7.75
N ALA A 224 -0.49 -11.04 -8.94
CA ALA A 224 -1.13 -10.80 -10.22
C ALA A 224 -0.93 -11.97 -11.19
N VAL A 225 -2.03 -12.58 -11.63
CA VAL A 225 -2.07 -13.59 -12.69
C VAL A 225 -2.84 -13.05 -13.89
N LYS A 226 -2.21 -13.07 -15.07
CA LYS A 226 -2.88 -12.63 -16.30
C LYS A 226 -3.89 -13.67 -16.78
N GLN A 227 -5.08 -13.21 -17.14
CA GLN A 227 -6.16 -14.05 -17.67
C GLN A 227 -6.08 -14.30 -19.16
#